data_AF-A0A4Y2V6R0-F1
#
_entry.id   AF-A0A4Y2V6R0-F1
#
_cell.length_a   1.000
_cell.length_b   1.000
_cell.length_c   1.000
_cell.angle_alpha   90.00
_cell.angle_beta   90.00
_cell.angle_gamma   90.00
#
_symmetry.space_group_name_H-M   'P 1'
#
loop_
_entity.id
_entity.type
_entity.pdbx_description
1 polymer ?
#
loop_
_entity_poly.entity_id
_entity_poly.type
_entity_poly.pdbx_seq_one_letter_code
_entity_poly.pdbx_strand_id
1 'polypeptide(L)'
;MWSLFSKIETKRIPTILHRHPLVLNVLHLLNKLASRDFNTLLCWVPSHVGIVGNEKADMAAKLATASTNSSTPLTDFKKYTKLLFYTKWQTQWDTETENKLHAVKPQVQPWSSLMNRKADTLLTRLRVGHSIYPSPSTIRRTSTNVFPVQLQYVSPTHTV
;
A
#
# COMPACT_ATOMS: atom_id res chain seq x y z
N MET A 1 12.36 -39.69 1.37
CA MET A 1 11.62 -38.41 1.45
C MET A 1 10.95 -38.19 2.82
N TRP A 2 11.42 -38.84 3.90
CA TRP A 2 10.90 -38.67 5.27
C TRP A 2 12.03 -38.70 6.34
N SER A 3 13.28 -38.43 5.94
CA SER A 3 14.46 -38.55 6.82
C SER A 3 14.94 -37.20 7.41
N LEU A 4 14.14 -36.15 7.30
CA LEU A 4 14.46 -34.82 7.85
C LEU A 4 13.71 -34.49 9.14
N PHE A 5 12.82 -35.38 9.60
CA PHE A 5 12.13 -35.26 10.88
C PHE A 5 12.81 -36.09 11.98
N SER A 6 14.15 -36.10 12.01
CA SER A 6 14.89 -36.65 13.15
C SER A 6 15.26 -35.49 14.08
N LYS A 7 14.76 -35.58 15.32
CA LYS A 7 15.00 -34.69 16.48
C LYS A 7 14.25 -33.35 16.48
N ILE A 8 12.95 -33.44 16.79
CA ILE A 8 12.24 -32.38 17.51
C ILE A 8 12.71 -32.46 18.96
N GLU A 9 13.85 -31.82 19.26
CA GLU A 9 14.31 -31.62 20.62
C GLU A 9 13.42 -30.53 21.25
N THR A 10 12.73 -30.83 22.35
CA THR A 10 11.97 -29.86 23.17
C THR A 10 12.94 -28.90 23.88
N LYS A 11 13.63 -28.05 23.11
CA LYS A 11 14.44 -26.97 23.69
C LYS A 11 13.49 -25.89 24.19
N ARG A 12 13.30 -25.85 25.51
CA ARG A 12 12.71 -24.73 26.24
C ARG A 12 13.39 -23.45 25.76
N ILE A 13 12.64 -22.57 25.09
CA ILE A 13 13.17 -21.31 24.56
C ILE A 13 13.68 -20.51 25.77
N PRO A 14 14.99 -20.22 25.88
CA PRO A 14 15.48 -19.40 26.97
C PRO A 14 14.78 -18.05 26.88
N THR A 15 14.31 -17.54 28.02
CA THR A 15 13.63 -16.25 28.15
C THR A 15 14.61 -15.11 27.91
N ILE A 16 15.14 -15.03 26.69
CA ILE A 16 15.80 -13.85 26.17
C ILE A 16 14.69 -12.82 26.00
N LEU A 17 14.88 -11.63 26.57
CA LEU A 17 13.90 -10.56 26.61
C LEU A 17 13.57 -10.06 25.19
N HIS A 18 12.71 -10.78 24.48
CA HIS A 18 12.28 -10.43 23.13
C HIS A 18 11.30 -9.25 23.21
N ARG A 19 11.70 -8.08 22.68
CA ARG A 19 10.89 -6.85 22.68
C ARG A 19 9.88 -6.77 21.54
N HIS A 20 9.86 -7.75 20.63
CA HIS A 20 8.97 -7.71 19.48
C HIS A 20 7.55 -8.17 19.88
N PRO A 21 6.50 -7.38 19.63
CA PRO A 21 5.14 -7.68 20.11
C PRO A 21 4.60 -9.02 19.57
N LEU A 22 4.95 -9.39 18.32
CA LEU A 22 4.54 -10.70 17.78
C LEU A 22 5.17 -11.88 18.54
N VAL A 23 6.44 -11.77 18.96
CA VAL A 23 7.12 -12.85 19.68
C VAL A 23 6.50 -13.02 21.07
N LEU A 24 6.18 -11.90 21.74
CA LEU A 24 5.48 -11.90 23.02
C LEU A 24 4.08 -12.50 22.91
N ASN A 25 3.33 -12.17 21.86
CA ASN A 25 1.99 -12.74 21.61
C ASN A 25 2.04 -14.25 21.38
N VAL A 26 3.01 -14.74 20.59
CA VAL A 26 3.20 -16.17 20.36
C VAL A 26 3.59 -16.87 21.66
N LEU A 27 4.50 -16.31 22.46
CA LEU A 27 4.90 -16.87 23.75
C LEU A 27 3.72 -16.93 24.73
N HIS A 28 2.91 -15.87 24.79
CA HIS A 28 1.70 -15.82 25.61
C HIS A 28 0.69 -16.92 25.19
N LEU A 29 0.48 -17.11 23.89
CA LEU A 29 -0.40 -18.15 23.37
C LEU A 29 0.12 -19.56 23.71
N LEU A 30 1.42 -19.79 23.55
CA LEU A 30 2.05 -21.06 23.91
C LEU A 30 1.91 -21.38 25.40
N ASN A 31 2.14 -20.39 26.27
CA ASN A 31 1.94 -20.55 27.72
C ASN A 31 0.47 -20.85 28.08
N LYS A 32 -0.48 -20.19 27.40
CA LYS A 32 -1.92 -20.45 27.60
C LYS A 32 -2.31 -21.87 27.19
N LEU A 33 -1.76 -22.38 26.09
CA LEU A 33 -2.00 -23.75 25.63
C LEU A 33 -1.35 -24.77 26.58
N ALA A 34 -0.13 -24.49 27.06
CA ALA A 34 0.55 -25.33 28.04
C ALA A 34 -0.19 -25.39 29.39
N SER A 35 -0.78 -24.28 29.85
CA SER A 35 -1.59 -24.24 31.09
C SER A 35 -2.88 -25.07 31.03
N ARG A 36 -3.24 -25.54 29.83
CA ARG A 36 -4.43 -26.36 29.56
C ARG A 36 -4.05 -27.77 29.11
N ASP A 37 -2.81 -28.19 29.34
CA ASP A 37 -2.25 -29.50 28.98
C ASP A 37 -2.37 -29.89 27.50
N PHE A 38 -2.42 -28.90 26.60
CA PHE A 38 -2.35 -29.16 25.16
C PHE A 38 -0.92 -29.48 24.73
N ASN A 39 -0.74 -30.62 24.05
CA ASN A 39 0.51 -30.94 23.39
C ASN A 39 0.67 -30.08 22.12
N THR A 40 1.47 -29.02 22.21
CA THR A 40 1.67 -28.06 21.12
C THR A 40 2.98 -28.35 20.39
N LEU A 41 2.90 -28.65 19.09
CA LEU A 41 4.06 -28.85 18.22
C LEU A 41 4.34 -27.59 17.41
N LEU A 42 5.56 -27.08 17.50
CA LEU A 42 6.04 -26.01 16.63
C LEU A 42 6.77 -26.63 15.43
N CYS A 43 6.17 -26.50 14.25
CA CYS A 43 6.83 -26.84 13.00
C CYS A 43 7.52 -25.59 12.46
N TRP A 44 8.84 -25.61 12.33
CA TRP A 44 9.58 -24.57 11.61
C TRP A 44 10.42 -25.21 10.50
N VAL A 45 10.56 -24.48 9.40
CA VAL A 45 11.50 -24.83 8.33
C VAL A 45 12.74 -23.96 8.55
N PRO A 46 13.94 -24.54 8.68
CA PRO A 46 15.16 -23.76 8.84
C PRO A 46 15.40 -22.86 7.63
N SER A 47 15.86 -21.65 7.89
CA SER A 47 15.87 -20.54 6.92
C SER A 47 16.89 -20.68 5.77
N HIS A 48 17.91 -21.56 5.85
CA HIS A 48 19.10 -21.35 5.02
C HIS A 48 19.72 -22.64 4.43
N VAL A 49 19.85 -22.60 3.10
CA VAL A 49 20.66 -23.38 2.13
C VAL A 49 20.66 -24.91 2.30
N GLY A 50 20.43 -25.61 1.18
CA GLY A 50 20.38 -27.07 1.11
C GLY A 50 18.95 -27.64 1.03
N ILE A 51 17.91 -26.81 1.13
CA ILE A 51 16.53 -27.23 0.86
C ILE A 51 16.24 -27.00 -0.62
N VAL A 52 16.24 -28.09 -1.38
CA VAL A 52 16.03 -28.10 -2.84
C VAL A 52 14.80 -27.29 -3.29
N GLY A 53 13.71 -27.31 -2.51
CA GLY A 53 12.51 -26.52 -2.81
C GLY A 53 12.71 -25.01 -2.68
N ASN A 54 13.38 -24.57 -1.61
CA ASN A 54 13.67 -23.16 -1.38
C ASN A 54 14.71 -22.65 -2.38
N GLU A 55 15.73 -23.45 -2.68
CA GLU A 55 16.75 -23.09 -3.68
C GLU A 55 16.15 -22.93 -5.07
N LYS A 56 15.20 -23.79 -5.46
CA LYS A 56 14.46 -23.64 -6.72
C LYS A 56 13.62 -22.37 -6.75
N ALA A 57 12.92 -22.06 -5.65
CA ALA A 57 12.13 -20.83 -5.55
C ALA A 57 13.01 -19.58 -5.60
N ASP A 58 14.12 -19.56 -4.87
CA ASP A 58 15.10 -18.47 -4.88
C ASP A 58 15.75 -18.31 -6.26
N MET A 59 16.07 -19.42 -6.94
CA MET A 59 16.60 -19.40 -8.30
C MET A 59 15.58 -18.79 -9.27
N ALA A 60 14.31 -19.20 -9.19
CA ALA A 60 13.26 -18.63 -10.02
C ALA A 60 13.07 -17.13 -9.78
N ALA A 61 13.10 -16.68 -8.51
CA ALA A 61 13.04 -15.27 -8.16
C ALA A 61 14.25 -14.49 -8.71
N LYS A 62 15.46 -15.02 -8.55
CA LYS A 62 16.69 -14.43 -9.10
C LYS A 62 16.66 -14.31 -10.63
N LEU A 63 16.15 -15.34 -11.32
CA LEU A 63 16.01 -15.32 -12.78
C LEU A 63 14.97 -14.30 -13.24
N ALA A 64 13.86 -14.12 -12.50
CA ALA A 64 12.87 -13.09 -12.81
C ALA A 64 13.41 -11.66 -12.65
N THR A 65 14.40 -11.47 -11.78
CA THR A 65 15.12 -10.19 -11.62
C THR A 65 16.32 -10.02 -12.55
N ALA A 66 16.65 -11.01 -13.38
CA ALA A 66 17.74 -10.87 -14.33
C ALA A 66 17.43 -9.71 -15.28
N SER A 67 18.21 -8.64 -15.13
CA SER A 67 18.00 -7.38 -15.84
C SER A 67 17.96 -7.63 -17.34
N THR A 68 16.83 -7.35 -17.97
CA THR A 68 16.79 -7.16 -19.42
C THR A 68 17.79 -6.05 -19.72
N ASN A 69 18.85 -6.37 -20.45
CA ASN A 69 19.84 -5.40 -20.93
C ASN A 69 19.15 -4.49 -21.96
N SER A 70 18.28 -3.59 -21.50
CA SER A 70 17.64 -2.62 -22.37
C SER A 70 18.66 -1.54 -22.68
N SER A 71 19.03 -1.43 -23.95
CA SER A 71 19.91 -0.38 -24.48
C SER A 71 19.44 1.04 -24.13
N THR A 72 18.12 1.21 -23.93
CA THR A 72 17.53 2.47 -23.50
C THR A 72 17.59 2.62 -21.98
N PRO A 73 18.08 3.77 -21.46
CA PRO A 73 18.09 4.06 -20.03
C PRO A 73 16.71 3.89 -19.41
N LEU A 74 16.63 3.22 -18.25
CA LEU A 74 15.39 3.02 -17.50
C LEU A 74 14.66 4.35 -17.20
N THR A 75 15.41 5.45 -17.08
CA THR A 75 14.86 6.79 -16.89
C THR A 75 13.99 7.25 -18.04
N ASP A 76 14.33 6.89 -19.27
CA ASP A 76 13.60 7.32 -20.46
C ASP A 76 12.32 6.50 -20.63
N PHE A 77 12.37 5.19 -20.34
CA PHE A 77 11.16 4.39 -20.23
C PHE A 77 10.21 4.91 -19.15
N LYS A 78 10.72 5.23 -17.95
CA LYS A 78 9.89 5.81 -16.88
C LYS A 78 9.22 7.11 -17.32
N LYS A 79 9.96 8.02 -17.98
CA LYS A 79 9.41 9.27 -18.51
C LYS A 79 8.37 9.02 -19.59
N TYR A 80 8.67 8.15 -20.56
CA TYR A 80 7.79 7.84 -21.68
C TYR A 80 6.49 7.18 -21.22
N THR A 81 6.58 6.18 -20.34
CA THR A 81 5.40 5.52 -19.77
C THR A 81 4.55 6.51 -18.96
N LYS A 82 5.19 7.38 -18.16
CA LYS A 82 4.49 8.44 -17.43
C LYS A 82 3.76 9.39 -18.39
N LEU A 83 4.44 9.83 -19.45
CA LEU A 83 3.85 10.70 -20.48
C LEU A 83 2.63 10.02 -21.12
N LEU A 84 2.74 8.77 -21.56
CA LEU A 84 1.63 8.03 -22.16
C LEU A 84 0.42 7.94 -21.24
N PHE A 85 0.62 7.63 -19.95
CA PHE A 85 -0.48 7.59 -18.98
C PHE A 85 -1.15 8.94 -18.83
N TYR A 86 -0.38 10.01 -18.64
CA TYR A 86 -0.95 11.36 -18.50
C TYR A 86 -1.65 11.84 -19.76
N THR A 87 -1.11 11.55 -20.95
CA THR A 87 -1.76 11.92 -22.21
C THR A 87 -3.10 11.21 -22.37
N LYS A 88 -3.15 9.88 -22.16
CA LYS A 88 -4.39 9.13 -22.25
C LYS A 88 -5.42 9.58 -21.22
N TRP A 89 -4.97 9.81 -19.99
CA TRP A 89 -5.85 10.30 -18.93
C TRP A 89 -6.37 11.70 -19.24
N GLN A 90 -5.51 12.61 -19.71
CA GLN A 90 -5.93 13.94 -20.12
C GLN A 90 -6.96 13.89 -21.25
N THR A 91 -6.76 13.05 -22.27
CA THR A 91 -7.75 12.88 -23.34
C THR A 91 -9.11 12.41 -22.82
N GLN A 92 -9.14 11.44 -21.90
CA GLN A 92 -10.38 10.99 -21.26
C GLN A 92 -11.00 12.09 -20.39
N TRP A 93 -10.18 12.86 -19.71
CA TRP A 93 -10.63 13.96 -18.87
C TRP A 93 -11.25 15.08 -19.70
N ASP A 94 -10.66 15.43 -20.84
CA ASP A 94 -11.15 16.45 -21.77
C ASP A 94 -12.49 16.05 -22.41
N THR A 95 -12.77 14.74 -22.53
CA THR A 95 -14.07 14.25 -23.03
C THR A 95 -15.20 14.33 -22.01
N GLU A 96 -14.88 14.50 -20.72
CA GLU A 96 -15.86 14.52 -19.63
C GLU A 96 -16.47 15.94 -19.46
N THR A 97 -17.41 16.29 -20.32
CA THR A 97 -18.00 17.64 -20.40
C THR A 97 -19.05 17.95 -19.33
N GLU A 98 -19.62 16.93 -18.68
CA GLU A 98 -20.65 17.10 -17.64
C GLU A 98 -20.08 17.21 -16.23
N ASN A 99 -18.75 17.12 -16.08
CA ASN A 99 -18.11 17.15 -14.78
C ASN A 99 -17.75 18.59 -14.34
N LYS A 100 -18.40 19.06 -13.28
CA LYS A 100 -18.11 20.37 -12.65
C LYS A 100 -16.66 20.52 -12.20
N LEU A 101 -15.99 19.42 -11.85
CA LEU A 101 -14.58 19.44 -11.48
C LEU A 101 -13.67 19.73 -12.68
N HIS A 102 -14.06 19.35 -13.89
CA HIS A 102 -13.31 19.67 -15.12
C HIS A 102 -13.15 21.18 -15.30
N ALA A 103 -14.20 21.95 -15.03
CA ALA A 103 -14.16 23.42 -15.09
C ALA A 103 -13.15 24.04 -14.10
N VAL A 104 -12.97 23.42 -12.92
CA VAL A 104 -12.03 23.89 -11.89
C VAL A 104 -10.61 23.33 -12.10
N LYS A 105 -10.51 22.15 -12.73
CA LYS A 105 -9.27 21.41 -12.94
C LYS A 105 -9.23 20.88 -14.38
N PRO A 106 -8.91 21.69 -15.38
CA PRO A 106 -8.85 21.22 -16.76
C PRO A 106 -7.65 20.30 -17.03
N GLN A 107 -6.63 20.30 -16.17
CA GLN A 107 -5.43 19.47 -16.34
C GLN A 107 -5.34 18.41 -15.25
N VAL A 108 -5.10 17.16 -15.63
CA VAL A 108 -5.00 16.01 -14.70
C VAL A 108 -3.76 16.06 -13.80
N GLN A 109 -2.84 16.98 -14.06
CA GLN A 109 -1.64 17.15 -13.25
C GLN A 109 -1.97 17.47 -11.78
N PRO A 110 -1.15 17.00 -10.82
CA PRO A 110 -1.31 17.36 -9.42
C PRO A 110 -1.34 18.88 -9.23
N TRP A 111 -2.21 19.36 -8.34
CA TRP A 111 -2.09 20.75 -7.90
C TRP A 111 -0.83 20.93 -7.07
N SER A 112 -0.26 22.14 -7.09
CA SER A 112 0.77 22.50 -6.12
C SER A 112 0.22 22.31 -4.71
N SER A 113 0.96 21.56 -3.90
CA SER A 113 0.68 21.38 -2.48
C SER A 113 1.22 22.58 -1.72
N LEU A 114 0.42 23.10 -0.80
CA LEU A 114 0.83 24.09 0.18
C LEU A 114 1.64 23.37 1.27
N MET A 115 2.57 24.10 1.89
CA MET A 115 3.42 23.55 2.96
C MET A 115 2.62 23.07 4.20
N ASN A 116 1.35 23.44 4.30
CA ASN A 116 0.47 23.09 5.41
C ASN A 116 -0.73 22.25 4.94
N ARG A 117 -0.82 21.03 5.45
CA ARG A 117 -1.94 20.09 5.20
C ARG A 117 -3.31 20.70 5.48
N LYS A 118 -3.45 21.53 6.53
CA LYS A 118 -4.72 22.19 6.86
C LYS A 118 -5.14 23.14 5.75
N ALA A 119 -4.21 23.93 5.23
CA ALA A 119 -4.45 24.86 4.14
C ALA A 119 -4.80 24.13 2.83
N ASP A 120 -4.08 23.06 2.50
CA ASP A 120 -4.39 22.22 1.32
C ASP A 120 -5.76 21.57 1.40
N THR A 121 -6.15 21.11 2.58
CA THR A 121 -7.47 20.51 2.81
C THR A 121 -8.57 21.56 2.62
N LEU A 122 -8.39 22.76 3.18
CA LEU A 122 -9.35 23.87 3.02
C LEU A 122 -9.47 24.28 1.55
N LEU A 123 -8.34 24.45 0.85
CA LEU A 123 -8.31 24.83 -0.56
C LEU A 123 -8.96 23.77 -1.45
N THR A 124 -8.71 22.48 -1.19
CA THR A 124 -9.34 21.37 -1.92
C THR A 124 -10.85 21.36 -1.69
N ARG A 125 -11.30 21.56 -0.45
CA ARG A 125 -12.74 21.66 -0.14
C ARG A 125 -13.40 22.84 -0.85
N LEU A 126 -12.73 24.00 -0.89
CA LEU A 126 -13.22 25.18 -1.60
C LEU A 126 -13.36 24.90 -3.11
N ARG A 127 -12.34 24.29 -3.73
CA ARG A 127 -12.33 23.94 -5.16
C ARG A 127 -13.46 22.98 -5.56
N VAL A 128 -13.82 22.04 -4.69
CA VAL A 128 -14.91 21.07 -4.94
C VAL A 128 -16.27 21.57 -4.40
N GLY A 129 -16.31 22.73 -3.75
CA GLY A 129 -17.56 23.29 -3.20
C GLY A 129 -18.04 22.63 -1.89
N HIS A 130 -17.15 21.94 -1.17
CA HIS A 130 -17.41 21.31 0.13
C HIS A 130 -17.10 22.22 1.33
N SER A 131 -17.19 23.54 1.16
CA SER A 131 -17.07 24.48 2.28
C SER A 131 -18.37 24.50 3.07
N ILE A 132 -18.34 24.00 4.31
CA ILE A 132 -19.42 24.20 5.27
C ILE A 132 -19.27 25.62 5.83
N TYR A 133 -19.67 26.62 5.06
CA TYR A 133 -19.97 27.95 5.58
C TYR A 133 -21.42 28.28 5.22
N PRO A 134 -22.30 28.56 6.20
CA PRO A 134 -23.59 29.17 5.92
C PRO A 134 -23.31 30.63 5.55
N SER A 135 -23.41 30.99 4.27
CA SER A 135 -23.55 32.40 3.87
C SER A 135 -24.89 32.91 4.42
N PRO A 136 -24.95 34.04 5.17
CA PRO A 136 -26.21 34.58 5.68
C PRO A 136 -27.13 35.20 4.62
N SER A 137 -26.73 35.26 3.35
CA SER A 137 -27.58 35.87 2.32
C SER A 137 -27.34 35.24 0.95
N THR A 138 -28.36 34.50 0.50
CA THR A 138 -28.82 34.43 -0.89
C THR A 138 -27.78 33.99 -1.94
N ILE A 139 -27.85 32.72 -2.36
CA ILE A 139 -28.05 32.34 -3.77
C ILE A 139 -28.79 30.99 -3.75
N ARG A 140 -29.93 31.02 -4.44
CA ARG A 140 -30.96 29.99 -4.53
C ARG A 140 -30.35 28.67 -4.99
N ARG A 141 -30.41 27.65 -4.13
CA ARG A 141 -30.14 26.25 -4.49
C ARG A 141 -31.20 25.82 -5.50
N THR A 142 -30.83 25.56 -6.74
CA THR A 142 -31.58 24.60 -7.56
C THR A 142 -31.06 23.21 -7.21
N SER A 143 -31.98 22.47 -6.61
CA SER A 143 -31.95 21.04 -6.34
C SER A 143 -31.30 20.23 -7.48
N THR A 144 -30.38 19.32 -7.17
CA THR A 144 -30.64 17.88 -7.24
C THR A 144 -29.39 17.05 -6.95
N ASN A 145 -29.61 15.99 -6.16
CA ASN A 145 -28.83 14.76 -6.06
C ASN A 145 -27.45 14.81 -5.39
N VAL A 146 -27.50 14.50 -4.09
CA VAL A 146 -26.39 14.02 -3.26
C VAL A 146 -26.03 12.60 -3.72
N PHE A 147 -24.84 12.40 -4.27
CA PHE A 147 -24.20 11.08 -4.34
C PHE A 147 -22.91 11.12 -3.51
N PRO A 148 -22.68 10.15 -2.60
CA PRO A 148 -21.46 10.10 -1.81
C PRO A 148 -20.37 9.40 -2.64
N VAL A 149 -19.46 10.17 -3.25
CA VAL A 149 -18.22 9.59 -3.78
C VAL A 149 -17.21 9.51 -2.64
N GLN A 150 -17.10 8.31 -2.05
CA GLN A 150 -16.02 7.94 -1.13
C GLN A 150 -14.68 8.01 -1.90
N LEU A 151 -13.93 9.10 -1.74
CA LEU A 151 -12.55 9.17 -2.20
C LEU A 151 -11.65 8.46 -1.17
N GLN A 152 -11.29 7.20 -1.45
CA GLN A 152 -10.16 6.53 -0.79
C GLN A 152 -8.87 7.21 -1.23
N TYR A 153 -8.29 8.01 -0.32
CA TYR A 153 -6.98 8.61 -0.47
C TYR A 153 -5.90 7.57 -0.11
N VAL A 154 -5.17 7.08 -1.11
CA VAL A 154 -3.96 6.27 -0.89
C VAL A 154 -2.76 7.21 -0.97
N SER A 155 -2.16 7.52 0.18
CA SER A 155 -0.89 8.27 0.28
C SER A 155 0.26 7.44 -0.31
N PRO A 156 1.15 8.03 -1.13
CA PRO A 156 2.44 7.42 -1.41
C PRO A 156 3.39 7.75 -0.25
N THR A 157 3.70 6.76 0.58
CA THR A 157 4.81 6.84 1.54
C THR A 157 6.12 6.92 0.77
N HIS A 158 6.85 8.02 0.97
CA HIS A 158 8.28 8.10 0.71
C HIS A 158 8.99 7.06 1.58
N THR A 159 9.81 6.21 0.95
CA THR A 159 10.83 5.44 1.67
C THR A 159 12.18 5.77 1.02
N VAL A 160 13.08 6.24 1.88
CA VAL A 160 14.53 6.35 1.71
C VAL A 160 15.14 4.95 1.62
#